data_AF-A0A415ZIE5-F1
#
_entry.id   AF-A0A415ZIE5-F1
#
_cell.length_a   1.000
_cell.length_b   1.000
_cell.length_c   1.000
_cell.angle_alpha   90.00
_cell.angle_beta   90.00
_cell.angle_gamma   90.00
#
_symmetry.space_group_name_H-M   'P 1'
#
loop_
_entity.id
_entity.type
_entity.pdbx_description
1 polymer ?
#
loop_
_entity_poly.entity_id
_entity_poly.type
_entity_poly.pdbx_seq_one_letter_code
_entity_poly.pdbx_strand_id
1 'polypeptide(L)'
;MLTEREKKCFESHEATLLDYGTIKVLDFKRPDSSYCQIRFLFEEDYCRLHISGDLGSLTAANCNNMTYEKFAEDYVGNPGYFREKVECHNRPFFVFDENMAKASLKEYMDESGVLPEVIQDGRMDWETDDDKLNDFFEDVFSDFTDAQGIGSAGYEALERYFSDPWEFASSLGKQETNILELYLYAFQMAKAQIDQEKNPSKKE
;
A
#
# COMPACT_ATOMS: atom_id res chain seq x y z
N MET A 1 4.48 9.50 -0.28
CA MET A 1 4.19 10.77 -1.00
C MET A 1 4.41 10.55 -2.49
N LEU A 2 3.44 10.96 -3.32
CA LEU A 2 3.54 10.80 -4.78
C LEU A 2 4.67 11.63 -5.40
N THR A 3 5.38 11.03 -6.33
CA THR A 3 6.41 11.65 -7.16
C THR A 3 5.78 12.57 -8.22
N GLU A 4 6.56 13.53 -8.71
CA GLU A 4 6.12 14.41 -9.81
C GLU A 4 5.85 13.64 -11.11
N ARG A 5 6.51 12.49 -11.31
CA ARG A 5 6.25 11.62 -12.45
C ARG A 5 4.88 10.96 -12.37
N GLU A 6 4.46 10.54 -11.19
CA GLU A 6 3.15 9.93 -10.96
C GLU A 6 2.03 10.95 -11.18
N LYS A 7 2.18 12.17 -10.66
CA LYS A 7 1.19 13.24 -10.87
C LYS A 7 1.02 13.60 -12.34
N LYS A 8 2.14 13.70 -13.08
CA LYS A 8 2.16 13.98 -14.52
C LYS A 8 1.37 12.99 -15.37
N CYS A 9 1.13 11.77 -14.87
CA CYS A 9 0.35 10.78 -15.60
C CYS A 9 -1.08 11.25 -15.89
N PHE A 10 -1.64 12.11 -15.03
CA PHE A 10 -3.04 12.53 -15.10
C PHE A 10 -3.28 13.90 -15.75
N GLU A 11 -2.24 14.65 -16.12
CA GLU A 11 -2.36 16.03 -16.62
C GLU A 11 -3.22 16.14 -17.90
N SER A 12 -3.18 15.12 -18.76
CA SER A 12 -3.95 15.06 -20.01
C SER A 12 -5.18 14.16 -19.94
N HIS A 13 -5.60 13.75 -18.74
CA HIS A 13 -6.80 12.96 -18.57
C HIS A 13 -8.04 13.86 -18.53
N GLU A 14 -9.12 13.35 -19.10
CA GLU A 14 -10.44 13.97 -19.10
C GLU A 14 -11.39 13.13 -18.25
N ALA A 15 -12.12 13.79 -17.36
CA ALA A 15 -13.11 13.16 -16.50
C ALA A 15 -14.47 13.07 -17.18
N THR A 16 -15.17 11.97 -16.99
CA THR A 16 -16.57 11.81 -17.42
C THR A 16 -17.35 11.15 -16.30
N LEU A 17 -18.39 11.83 -15.81
CA LEU A 17 -19.31 11.31 -14.80
C LEU A 17 -20.61 10.87 -15.45
N LEU A 18 -20.95 9.59 -15.29
CA LEU A 18 -22.24 9.01 -15.65
C LEU A 18 -23.02 8.72 -14.36
N ASP A 19 -24.21 9.30 -14.25
CA ASP A 19 -25.09 9.16 -13.09
C ASP A 19 -26.33 8.34 -13.49
N TYR A 20 -26.50 7.18 -12.85
CA TYR A 20 -27.63 6.26 -13.03
C TYR A 20 -28.47 6.14 -11.76
N GLY A 21 -28.47 7.16 -10.89
CA GLY A 21 -29.13 7.14 -9.59
C GLY A 21 -28.21 6.60 -8.51
N THR A 22 -28.47 5.38 -8.03
CA THR A 22 -27.62 4.75 -6.98
C THR A 22 -26.28 4.27 -7.52
N ILE A 23 -26.14 4.15 -8.84
CA ILE A 23 -24.88 3.81 -9.50
C ILE A 23 -24.29 5.06 -10.14
N LYS A 24 -23.05 5.37 -9.80
CA LYS A 24 -22.28 6.46 -10.44
C LYS A 24 -20.96 5.94 -10.95
N VAL A 25 -20.62 6.30 -12.19
CA VAL A 25 -19.38 5.89 -12.84
C VAL A 25 -18.59 7.14 -13.21
N LEU A 26 -17.41 7.30 -12.62
CA LEU A 26 -16.45 8.33 -12.97
C LEU A 26 -15.30 7.68 -13.74
N ASP A 27 -15.25 7.95 -15.04
CA ASP A 27 -14.10 7.61 -15.89
C ASP A 27 -13.10 8.75 -15.88
N PHE A 28 -11.82 8.43 -15.78
CA PHE A 28 -10.73 9.39 -15.91
C PHE A 28 -9.64 8.77 -16.77
N LYS A 29 -9.51 9.27 -18.00
CA LYS A 29 -8.61 8.70 -19.02
C LYS A 29 -8.16 9.74 -20.02
N ARG A 30 -7.12 9.45 -20.78
CA ARG A 30 -6.78 10.25 -21.94
C ARG A 30 -7.74 9.97 -23.10
N PRO A 31 -8.03 10.95 -23.97
CA PRO A 31 -8.80 10.73 -25.19
C PRO A 31 -8.12 9.76 -26.17
N ASP A 32 -6.79 9.77 -26.19
CA ASP A 32 -5.94 9.11 -27.18
C ASP A 32 -5.18 7.88 -26.65
N SER A 33 -5.34 7.53 -25.38
CA SER A 33 -4.57 6.47 -24.72
C SER A 33 -5.28 5.90 -23.50
N SER A 34 -5.06 4.61 -23.22
CA SER A 34 -5.46 4.00 -21.95
C SER A 34 -4.44 4.24 -20.83
N TYR A 35 -3.27 4.81 -21.13
CA TYR A 35 -2.18 4.92 -20.15
C TYR A 35 -2.64 5.68 -18.89
N CYS A 36 -2.59 5.01 -17.74
CA CYS A 36 -3.08 5.48 -16.45
C CYS A 36 -4.60 5.72 -16.36
N GLN A 37 -5.37 5.17 -17.29
CA GLN A 37 -6.83 5.15 -17.20
C GLN A 37 -7.26 4.53 -15.88
N ILE A 38 -8.24 5.18 -15.26
CA ILE A 38 -8.87 4.73 -14.03
C ILE A 38 -10.37 4.99 -14.08
N ARG A 39 -11.13 4.07 -13.51
CA ARG A 39 -12.58 4.14 -13.36
C ARG A 39 -12.93 3.95 -11.90
N PHE A 40 -13.77 4.84 -11.38
CA PHE A 40 -14.43 4.70 -10.10
C PHE A 40 -15.90 4.39 -10.33
N LEU A 41 -16.38 3.28 -9.80
CA LEU A 41 -17.79 2.91 -9.82
C LEU A 41 -18.29 2.89 -8.38
N PHE A 42 -19.25 3.75 -8.08
CA PHE A 42 -19.92 3.83 -6.79
C PHE A 42 -21.26 3.09 -6.88
N GLU A 43 -21.46 2.10 -6.02
CA GLU A 43 -22.75 1.48 -5.72
C GLU A 43 -23.26 2.10 -4.40
N GLU A 44 -23.93 3.24 -4.48
CA GLU A 44 -24.29 4.05 -3.30
C GLU A 44 -25.35 3.37 -2.41
N ASP A 45 -26.18 2.49 -2.98
CA ASP A 45 -27.17 1.66 -2.26
C ASP A 45 -26.53 0.55 -1.43
N TYR A 46 -25.34 0.08 -1.82
CA TYR A 46 -24.52 -0.86 -1.05
C TYR A 46 -23.34 -0.21 -0.35
N CYS A 47 -23.15 1.11 -0.51
CA CYS A 47 -22.00 1.86 -0.02
C CYS A 47 -20.67 1.18 -0.40
N ARG A 48 -20.53 0.87 -1.68
CA ARG A 48 -19.34 0.22 -2.26
C ARG A 48 -18.70 1.08 -3.33
N LEU A 49 -17.37 1.02 -3.38
CA LEU A 49 -16.56 1.61 -4.40
C LEU A 49 -15.75 0.51 -5.08
N HIS A 50 -15.79 0.49 -6.40
CA HIS A 50 -14.92 -0.31 -7.24
C HIS A 50 -13.99 0.63 -8.01
N ILE A 51 -12.69 0.40 -7.86
CA ILE A 51 -11.66 1.07 -8.66
C ILE A 51 -11.10 0.05 -9.64
N SER A 52 -10.95 0.45 -10.90
CA SER A 52 -10.37 -0.41 -11.94
C SER A 52 -9.63 0.42 -12.99
N GLY A 53 -8.69 -0.20 -13.71
CA GLY A 53 -7.95 0.44 -14.79
C GLY A 53 -6.54 -0.12 -14.95
N ASP A 54 -5.70 0.60 -15.70
CA ASP A 54 -4.32 0.19 -15.99
C ASP A 54 -3.43 0.17 -14.74
N LEU A 55 -3.84 0.90 -13.70
CA LEU A 55 -3.13 0.97 -12.42
C LEU A 55 -3.53 -0.14 -11.43
N GLY A 56 -4.46 -1.03 -11.81
CA GLY A 56 -4.95 -2.12 -10.97
C GLY A 56 -6.43 -1.98 -10.61
N SER A 57 -6.86 -2.78 -9.65
CA SER A 57 -8.25 -2.84 -9.21
C SER A 57 -8.38 -3.11 -7.71
N LEU A 58 -9.38 -2.50 -7.09
CA LEU A 58 -9.80 -2.81 -5.73
C LEU A 58 -11.30 -2.62 -5.53
N THR A 59 -11.82 -3.23 -4.47
CA THR A 59 -13.18 -2.99 -3.95
C THR A 59 -13.08 -2.54 -2.50
N ALA A 60 -13.81 -1.48 -2.15
CA ALA A 60 -13.88 -0.93 -0.81
C ALA A 60 -15.34 -0.71 -0.38
N ALA A 61 -15.62 -0.81 0.91
CA ALA A 61 -16.96 -0.63 1.46
C ALA A 61 -16.96 0.18 2.75
N ASN A 62 -17.89 1.12 2.89
CA ASN A 62 -18.15 1.82 4.15
C ASN A 62 -19.56 2.42 4.18
N CYS A 63 -20.42 1.89 5.04
CA CYS A 63 -21.85 2.19 5.10
C CYS A 63 -22.21 3.66 5.36
N ASN A 64 -21.27 4.49 5.81
CA ASN A 64 -21.54 5.88 6.17
C ASN A 64 -21.26 6.88 5.03
N ASN A 65 -20.26 6.59 4.20
CA ASN A 65 -19.64 7.62 3.34
C ASN A 65 -18.92 7.11 2.08
N MET A 66 -19.13 5.85 1.69
CA MET A 66 -18.61 5.35 0.41
C MET A 66 -19.55 5.72 -0.75
N THR A 67 -19.72 7.03 -0.99
CA THR A 67 -20.55 7.60 -2.07
C THR A 67 -19.76 8.64 -2.85
N TYR A 68 -20.16 8.94 -4.09
CA TYR A 68 -19.41 9.86 -4.96
C TYR A 68 -19.18 11.23 -4.31
N GLU A 69 -20.19 11.77 -3.62
CA GLU A 69 -20.10 13.11 -3.04
C GLU A 69 -19.22 13.18 -1.79
N LYS A 70 -19.32 12.18 -0.91
CA LYS A 70 -18.56 12.16 0.34
C LYS A 70 -17.13 11.66 0.16
N PHE A 71 -16.86 10.91 -0.92
CA PHE A 71 -15.58 10.24 -1.08
C PHE A 71 -14.38 11.21 -1.09
N ALA A 72 -14.53 12.37 -1.73
CA ALA A 72 -13.47 13.39 -1.75
C ALA A 72 -13.14 13.93 -0.36
N GLU A 73 -14.16 14.31 0.40
CA GLU A 73 -14.01 14.92 1.73
C GLU A 73 -13.41 13.93 2.73
N ASP A 74 -13.89 12.69 2.71
CA ASP A 74 -13.60 11.73 3.76
C ASP A 74 -12.33 10.89 3.52
N TYR A 75 -11.85 10.80 2.27
CA TYR A 75 -10.76 9.86 1.93
C TYR A 75 -9.55 10.49 1.23
N VAL A 76 -9.69 11.53 0.42
CA VAL A 76 -8.56 12.04 -0.42
C VAL A 76 -7.34 12.45 0.41
N GLY A 77 -7.56 13.00 1.60
CA GLY A 77 -6.50 13.37 2.55
C GLY A 77 -6.10 12.27 3.54
N ASN A 78 -6.69 11.07 3.46
CA ASN A 78 -6.53 10.02 4.46
C ASN A 78 -6.42 8.62 3.82
N PRO A 79 -5.30 8.33 3.12
CA PRO A 79 -5.06 7.02 2.49
C PRO A 79 -5.05 5.88 3.50
N GLY A 80 -4.57 6.13 4.73
CA GLY A 80 -4.58 5.14 5.81
C GLY A 80 -6.00 4.71 6.19
N TYR A 81 -6.91 5.67 6.39
CA TYR A 81 -8.32 5.37 6.66
C TYR A 81 -9.01 4.71 5.47
N PHE A 82 -8.69 5.13 4.23
CA PHE A 82 -9.22 4.47 3.04
C PHE A 82 -8.77 3.00 2.95
N ARG A 83 -7.50 2.71 3.24
CA ARG A 83 -6.92 1.36 3.24
C ARG A 83 -7.71 0.40 4.14
N GLU A 84 -8.12 0.86 5.32
CA GLU A 84 -8.95 0.05 6.25
C GLU A 84 -10.30 -0.37 5.67
N LYS A 85 -10.79 0.33 4.63
CA LYS A 85 -12.08 0.05 3.98
C LYS A 85 -11.93 -0.83 2.75
N VAL A 86 -10.72 -1.14 2.31
CA VAL A 86 -10.49 -1.99 1.15
C VAL A 86 -10.67 -3.45 1.54
N GLU A 87 -11.58 -4.13 0.85
CA GLU A 87 -11.92 -5.54 1.10
C GLU A 87 -11.09 -6.48 0.21
N CYS A 88 -10.82 -6.08 -1.03
CA CYS A 88 -10.11 -6.87 -2.04
C CYS A 88 -9.31 -5.96 -2.97
N HIS A 89 -8.09 -6.36 -3.35
CA HIS A 89 -7.24 -5.62 -4.28
C HIS A 89 -6.28 -6.57 -5.02
N ASN A 90 -5.79 -6.16 -6.19
CA ASN A 90 -4.80 -6.94 -6.96
C ASN A 90 -3.40 -6.28 -7.01
N ARG A 91 -3.25 -5.08 -6.44
CA ARG A 91 -1.97 -4.38 -6.31
C ARG A 91 -1.56 -4.38 -4.85
N PRO A 92 -0.31 -4.74 -4.52
CA PRO A 92 0.14 -4.70 -3.14
C PRO A 92 0.17 -3.26 -2.62
N PHE A 93 -0.27 -3.06 -1.37
CA PHE A 93 -0.11 -1.77 -0.67
C PHE A 93 1.29 -1.60 -0.11
N PHE A 94 1.95 -2.73 0.17
CA PHE A 94 3.29 -2.78 0.69
C PHE A 94 4.12 -3.75 -0.12
N VAL A 95 5.39 -3.43 -0.27
CA VAL A 95 6.43 -4.37 -0.71
C VAL A 95 7.50 -4.44 0.37
N PHE A 96 8.22 -5.54 0.42
CA PHE A 96 9.22 -5.81 1.43
C PHE A 96 10.59 -5.94 0.78
N ASP A 97 11.55 -5.13 1.22
CA ASP A 97 12.94 -5.21 0.79
C ASP A 97 13.75 -6.04 1.78
N GLU A 98 14.32 -7.15 1.31
CA GLU A 98 15.03 -8.11 2.15
C GLU A 98 16.30 -7.50 2.78
N ASN A 99 17.02 -6.65 2.05
CA ASN A 99 18.24 -6.04 2.57
C ASN A 99 17.92 -5.04 3.68
N MET A 100 16.88 -4.23 3.49
CA MET A 100 16.36 -3.35 4.53
C MET A 100 15.84 -4.15 5.71
N ALA A 101 15.14 -5.26 5.48
CA ALA A 101 14.65 -6.13 6.55
C ALA A 101 15.80 -6.71 7.38
N LYS A 102 16.87 -7.23 6.74
CA LYS A 102 18.08 -7.71 7.42
C LYS A 102 18.76 -6.62 8.23
N ALA A 103 18.90 -5.42 7.65
CA ALA A 103 19.50 -4.27 8.34
C ALA A 103 18.68 -3.87 9.58
N SER A 104 17.36 -3.72 9.43
CA SER A 104 16.46 -3.38 10.55
C SER A 104 16.41 -4.47 11.62
N LEU A 105 16.45 -5.74 11.23
CA LEU A 105 16.49 -6.84 12.20
C LEU A 105 17.79 -6.83 13.00
N LYS A 106 18.94 -6.58 12.34
CA LYS A 106 20.23 -6.46 13.01
C LYS A 106 20.22 -5.35 14.06
N GLU A 107 19.72 -4.17 13.66
CA GLU A 107 19.59 -3.01 14.55
C GLU A 107 18.68 -3.34 15.75
N TYR A 108 17.51 -3.93 15.49
CA TYR A 108 16.58 -4.33 16.55
C TYR A 108 17.17 -5.36 17.52
N MET A 109 17.91 -6.35 17.01
CA MET A 109 18.61 -7.33 17.86
C MET A 109 19.66 -6.69 18.75
N ASP A 110 20.41 -5.72 18.24
CA ASP A 110 21.43 -4.98 18.99
C ASP A 110 20.79 -4.14 20.10
N GLU A 111 19.76 -3.37 19.75
CA GLU A 111 19.00 -2.53 20.70
C GLU A 111 18.30 -3.34 21.79
N SER A 112 17.78 -4.52 21.43
CA SER A 112 17.10 -5.43 22.36
C SER A 112 18.08 -6.25 23.21
N GLY A 113 19.38 -6.17 22.93
CA GLY A 113 20.43 -6.94 23.62
C GLY A 113 20.43 -8.44 23.29
N VAL A 114 19.70 -8.85 22.26
CA VAL A 114 19.57 -10.24 21.78
C VAL A 114 20.71 -10.63 20.85
N LEU A 115 21.33 -9.65 20.17
CA LEU A 115 22.39 -9.91 19.19
C LEU A 115 23.55 -10.76 19.76
N PRO A 116 24.06 -10.54 20.99
CA PRO A 116 25.11 -11.40 21.56
C PRO A 116 24.65 -12.85 21.78
N GLU A 117 23.38 -13.08 22.11
CA GLU A 117 22.83 -14.42 22.32
C GLU A 117 22.79 -15.19 21.00
N VAL A 118 22.29 -14.55 19.94
CA VAL A 118 22.27 -15.10 18.57
C VAL A 118 23.68 -15.45 18.08
N ILE A 119 24.66 -14.57 18.33
CA ILE A 119 26.06 -14.79 17.91
C ILE A 119 26.71 -15.98 18.64
N GLN A 120 26.32 -16.24 19.89
CA GLN A 120 26.93 -17.29 20.71
C GLN A 120 26.21 -18.65 20.58
N ASP A 121 24.95 -18.68 20.15
CA ASP A 121 24.17 -19.91 20.08
C ASP A 121 24.81 -20.94 19.14
N GLY A 122 25.16 -22.11 19.71
CA GLY A 122 25.77 -23.22 18.98
C GLY A 122 27.11 -22.90 18.30
N ARG A 123 27.79 -21.82 18.70
CA ARG A 123 29.01 -21.34 18.02
C ARG A 123 30.19 -22.31 18.17
N MET A 124 30.87 -22.56 17.05
CA MET A 124 32.12 -23.31 16.96
C MET A 124 33.35 -22.39 16.93
N ASP A 125 34.50 -22.90 17.35
CA ASP A 125 35.75 -22.10 17.48
C ASP A 125 36.25 -21.46 16.17
N TRP A 126 35.85 -22.00 15.01
CA TRP A 126 36.25 -21.48 13.69
C TRP A 126 35.24 -20.50 13.08
N GLU A 127 34.08 -20.31 13.71
CA GLU A 127 33.01 -19.44 13.20
C GLU A 127 33.23 -18.00 13.65
N THR A 128 33.07 -17.07 12.70
CA THR A 128 33.06 -15.63 12.96
C THR A 128 31.67 -15.15 13.35
N ASP A 129 31.59 -13.92 13.86
CA ASP A 129 30.30 -13.29 14.19
C ASP A 129 29.44 -13.14 12.93
N ASP A 130 30.07 -12.86 11.79
CA ASP A 130 29.39 -12.73 10.49
C ASP A 130 28.85 -14.07 10.00
N ASP A 131 29.57 -15.18 10.20
CA ASP A 131 29.08 -16.52 9.86
C ASP A 131 27.79 -16.83 10.63
N LYS A 132 27.80 -16.62 11.95
CA LYS A 132 26.63 -16.86 12.82
C LYS A 132 25.44 -15.97 12.48
N LEU A 133 25.71 -14.70 12.17
CA LEU A 133 24.66 -13.77 11.79
C LEU A 133 24.05 -14.14 10.43
N ASN A 134 24.86 -14.63 9.48
CA ASN A 134 24.38 -15.09 8.19
C ASN A 134 23.53 -16.35 8.33
N ASP A 135 23.96 -17.35 9.10
CA ASP A 135 23.18 -18.56 9.37
C ASP A 135 21.81 -18.22 9.98
N PHE A 136 21.79 -17.30 10.95
CA PHE A 136 20.55 -16.82 11.55
C PHE A 136 19.64 -16.12 10.52
N PHE A 137 20.20 -15.29 9.65
CA PHE A 137 19.41 -14.67 8.57
C PHE A 137 18.94 -15.69 7.54
N GLU A 138 19.69 -16.73 7.23
CA GLU A 138 19.22 -17.80 6.34
C GLU A 138 18.00 -18.51 6.93
N ASP A 139 18.00 -18.78 8.24
CA ASP A 139 16.84 -19.33 8.95
C ASP A 139 15.63 -18.36 8.89
N VAL A 140 15.85 -17.10 9.30
CA VAL A 140 14.78 -16.09 9.42
C VAL A 140 14.18 -15.68 8.07
N PHE A 141 14.98 -15.65 7.00
CA PHE A 141 14.57 -15.21 5.67
C PHE A 141 14.32 -16.37 4.70
N SER A 142 14.35 -17.62 5.17
CA SER A 142 14.21 -18.82 4.35
C SER A 142 12.94 -18.84 3.48
N ASP A 143 11.84 -18.29 3.98
CA ASP A 143 10.55 -18.17 3.28
C ASP A 143 10.13 -16.70 3.05
N PHE A 144 11.08 -15.76 3.07
CA PHE A 144 10.82 -14.35 2.81
C PHE A 144 10.32 -14.12 1.38
N THR A 145 9.36 -13.22 1.22
CA THR A 145 8.95 -12.72 -0.10
C THR A 145 8.78 -11.21 -0.10
N ASP A 146 8.97 -10.59 -1.26
CA ASP A 146 8.70 -9.16 -1.47
C ASP A 146 7.23 -8.78 -1.27
N ALA A 147 6.31 -9.74 -1.35
CA ALA A 147 4.88 -9.55 -1.18
C ALA A 147 4.41 -9.66 0.28
N GLN A 148 5.03 -10.52 1.08
CA GLN A 148 4.56 -10.85 2.44
C GLN A 148 5.55 -10.45 3.55
N GLY A 149 6.82 -10.24 3.21
CA GLY A 149 7.89 -10.07 4.19
C GLY A 149 8.32 -11.41 4.78
N ILE A 150 8.56 -11.43 6.09
CA ILE A 150 8.93 -12.63 6.85
C ILE A 150 7.79 -13.65 6.82
N GLY A 151 8.09 -14.88 6.42
CA GLY A 151 7.14 -15.99 6.41
C GLY A 151 7.12 -16.77 7.73
N SER A 152 6.33 -17.84 7.77
CA SER A 152 6.13 -18.67 8.96
C SER A 152 7.43 -19.28 9.50
N ALA A 153 8.32 -19.76 8.64
CA ALA A 153 9.59 -20.32 9.07
C ALA A 153 10.48 -19.25 9.71
N GLY A 154 10.42 -18.04 9.15
CA GLY A 154 11.08 -16.89 9.74
C GLY A 154 10.58 -16.53 11.13
N TYR A 155 9.26 -16.56 11.35
CA TYR A 155 8.67 -16.38 12.68
C TYR A 155 9.14 -17.45 13.67
N GLU A 156 9.12 -18.73 13.28
CA GLU A 156 9.62 -19.82 14.13
C GLU A 156 11.09 -19.66 14.53
N ALA A 157 11.93 -19.13 13.62
CA ALA A 157 13.33 -18.83 13.91
C ALA A 157 13.46 -17.66 14.91
N LEU A 158 12.65 -16.62 14.78
CA LEU A 158 12.64 -15.47 15.68
C LEU A 158 12.14 -15.84 17.09
N GLU A 159 11.15 -16.72 17.21
CA GLU A 159 10.57 -17.16 18.49
C GLU A 159 11.58 -17.85 19.43
N ARG A 160 12.73 -18.28 18.90
CA ARG A 160 13.82 -18.84 19.72
C ARG A 160 14.45 -17.79 20.65
N TYR A 161 14.39 -16.52 20.26
CA TYR A 161 15.07 -15.41 20.94
C TYR A 161 14.11 -14.30 21.39
N PHE A 162 12.95 -14.18 20.76
CA PHE A 162 11.95 -13.16 21.03
C PHE A 162 10.65 -13.77 21.52
N SER A 163 10.05 -13.21 22.57
CA SER A 163 8.74 -13.66 23.06
C SER A 163 7.58 -13.29 22.14
N ASP A 164 7.65 -12.10 21.51
CA ASP A 164 6.55 -11.51 20.75
C ASP A 164 7.02 -10.99 19.38
N PRO A 165 7.61 -11.83 18.50
CA PRO A 165 8.23 -11.38 17.25
C PRO A 165 7.23 -10.70 16.29
N TRP A 166 5.94 -10.96 16.41
CA TRP A 166 4.90 -10.29 15.63
C TRP A 166 4.83 -8.77 15.85
N GLU A 167 5.33 -8.26 16.99
CA GLU A 167 5.33 -6.82 17.28
C GLU A 167 6.21 -6.03 16.32
N PHE A 168 7.30 -6.63 15.82
CA PHE A 168 8.26 -5.93 14.95
C PHE A 168 8.44 -6.61 13.58
N ALA A 169 8.38 -7.94 13.50
CA ALA A 169 8.78 -8.68 12.29
C ALA A 169 7.93 -8.31 11.06
N SER A 170 6.65 -8.02 11.26
CA SER A 170 5.72 -7.60 10.20
C SER A 170 6.02 -6.23 9.59
N SER A 171 6.94 -5.47 10.20
CA SER A 171 7.38 -4.15 9.74
C SER A 171 8.76 -4.16 9.07
N LEU A 172 9.52 -5.25 9.18
CA LEU A 172 10.89 -5.35 8.66
C LEU A 172 10.90 -5.20 7.14
N GLY A 173 11.68 -4.23 6.65
CA GLY A 173 11.82 -3.95 5.22
C GLY A 173 10.56 -3.45 4.53
N LYS A 174 9.49 -3.13 5.28
CA LYS A 174 8.19 -2.74 4.73
C LYS A 174 8.24 -1.36 4.08
N GLN A 175 7.77 -1.27 2.84
CA GLN A 175 7.70 -0.04 2.06
C GLN A 175 6.30 0.15 1.48
N GLU A 176 5.75 1.37 1.56
CA GLU A 176 4.47 1.69 0.93
C GLU A 176 4.62 1.88 -0.59
N THR A 177 3.72 1.28 -1.36
CA THR A 177 3.71 1.40 -2.83
C THR A 177 3.09 2.71 -3.32
N ASN A 178 2.47 3.49 -2.43
CA ASN A 178 1.71 4.71 -2.72
C ASN A 178 0.52 4.54 -3.69
N ILE A 179 0.05 3.30 -3.93
CA ILE A 179 -1.02 3.03 -4.91
C ILE A 179 -2.37 3.64 -4.51
N LEU A 180 -2.67 3.71 -3.22
CA LEU A 180 -3.91 4.31 -2.73
C LEU A 180 -3.89 5.82 -2.87
N GLU A 181 -2.76 6.44 -2.54
CA GLU A 181 -2.49 7.85 -2.76
C GLU A 181 -2.68 8.21 -4.24
N LEU A 182 -2.21 7.35 -5.14
CA LEU A 182 -2.35 7.54 -6.58
C LEU A 182 -3.82 7.51 -7.01
N TYR A 183 -4.61 6.55 -6.50
CA TYR A 183 -6.05 6.48 -6.78
C TYR A 183 -6.81 7.69 -6.22
N LEU A 184 -6.51 8.09 -4.99
CA LEU A 184 -7.14 9.24 -4.34
C LEU A 184 -6.79 10.55 -5.04
N TYR A 185 -5.55 10.71 -5.48
CA TYR A 185 -5.13 11.85 -6.29
C TYR A 185 -5.85 11.90 -7.63
N ALA A 186 -5.96 10.76 -8.33
CA ALA A 186 -6.71 10.68 -9.58
C ALA A 186 -8.20 11.05 -9.40
N PHE A 187 -8.83 10.56 -8.32
CA PHE A 187 -10.21 10.94 -7.99
C PHE A 187 -10.34 12.44 -7.73
N GLN A 188 -9.41 13.02 -6.96
CA GLN A 188 -9.40 14.45 -6.66
C GLN A 188 -9.34 15.31 -7.93
N MET A 189 -8.46 14.94 -8.86
CA MET A 189 -8.35 15.63 -10.15
C MET A 189 -9.62 15.49 -10.98
N ALA A 190 -10.15 14.28 -11.09
CA ALA A 190 -11.34 14.01 -11.87
C ALA A 190 -12.57 14.74 -11.32
N LYS A 191 -12.79 14.71 -10.00
CA LYS A 191 -13.89 15.45 -9.35
C LYS A 191 -13.73 16.96 -9.54
N ALA A 192 -12.51 17.50 -9.43
CA ALA A 192 -12.26 18.92 -9.66
C ALA A 192 -12.61 19.35 -11.09
N GLN A 193 -12.31 18.53 -12.11
CA GLN A 193 -12.72 18.81 -13.50
C GLN A 193 -14.25 18.86 -13.63
N ILE A 194 -14.97 17.85 -13.10
CA ILE A 194 -16.43 17.79 -13.15
C ILE A 194 -17.07 18.98 -12.41
N ASP A 195 -16.54 19.36 -11.26
CA ASP A 195 -17.07 20.47 -10.46
C ASP A 195 -16.86 21.83 -11.16
N GLN A 196 -15.76 22.00 -11.90
CA GLN A 196 -15.49 23.18 -12.73
C GLN A 196 -16.41 23.26 -13.96
N GLU A 197 -16.71 22.13 -14.60
CA GLU A 197 -17.65 22.07 -15.73
C GLU A 197 -19.08 22.41 -15.30
N LYS A 198 -19.49 21.97 -14.11
CA LYS A 198 -20.81 22.29 -13.53
C LYS A 198 -20.94 23.76 -13.10
N ASN A 199 -19.83 24.42 -12.73
CA ASN A 199 -19.81 25.80 -12.25
C ASN A 199 -18.75 26.65 -13.00
N PRO A 200 -19.01 27.01 -14.28
CA PRO A 200 -18.04 27.73 -15.11
C PRO A 200 -17.69 29.15 -14.64
N SER A 201 -18.45 29.70 -13.69
CA SER A 201 -18.31 31.07 -13.16
C SER A 201 -17.19 31.29 -12.13
N LYS A 202 -16.38 30.26 -11.81
CA LYS A 202 -15.19 30.40 -10.94
C LYS A 202 -13.86 30.49 -11.71
N LYS A 203 -13.91 30.77 -13.02
CA LYS A 203 -12.73 31.10 -13.83
C LYS A 203 -12.45 32.60 -13.78
N GLU A 204 -11.98 33.11 -12.63
CA GLU A 204 -11.34 34.43 -12.53
C GLU A 204 -10.15 34.37 -11.56
#